data_AF-A0A0M9VHB9-F1
#
_entry.id   AF-A0A0M9VHB9-F1
#
_cell.length_a   1.000
_cell.length_b   1.000
_cell.length_c   1.000
_cell.angle_alpha   90.00
_cell.angle_beta   90.00
_cell.angle_gamma   90.00
#
_symmetry.space_group_name_H-M   'P 1'
#
loop_
_entity.id
_entity.type
_entity.pdbx_description
1 polymer ?
#
loop_
_entity_poly.entity_id
_entity_poly.type
_entity_poly.pdbx_seq_one_letter_code
_entity_poly.pdbx_strand_id
1 'polypeptide(L)'
;MDVGYLKIKIDIKSEHDDYKKRYEFKRKELKRSEIKRVFDGFKEFFKADGSFKFKENEHSIAAEYKDHDIKLDMDIYKNVDSEDFNLNGTIKTFEKNVYEFVVEGVCNKDLSLMPPDADTQERMIYDTNFYKDFIEGDIEYTFQYRIAGSKKAYISMGEMLLAM
;
A
#
# COMPACT_ATOMS: atom_id res chain seq x y z
N MET A 1 -22.32 29.23 -25.43
CA MET A 1 -21.60 28.75 -24.25
C MET A 1 -21.06 29.97 -23.53
N ASP A 2 -21.48 30.22 -22.29
CA ASP A 2 -21.15 31.44 -21.54
C ASP A 2 -19.67 31.42 -21.06
N VAL A 3 -18.99 32.56 -21.16
CA VAL A 3 -17.59 32.73 -20.73
C VAL A 3 -17.45 32.51 -19.21
N GLY A 4 -18.46 32.91 -18.44
CA GLY A 4 -18.50 32.66 -16.99
C GLY A 4 -18.49 31.16 -16.65
N TYR A 5 -19.28 30.38 -17.39
CA TYR A 5 -19.37 28.92 -17.22
C TYR A 5 -18.06 28.20 -17.61
N LEU A 6 -17.38 28.65 -18.66
CA LEU A 6 -16.07 28.12 -19.06
C LEU A 6 -15.01 28.36 -17.99
N LYS A 7 -15.00 29.55 -17.37
CA LYS A 7 -14.06 29.87 -16.29
C LYS A 7 -14.23 28.93 -15.10
N ILE A 8 -15.48 28.70 -14.66
CA ILE A 8 -15.79 27.78 -13.56
C ILE A 8 -15.29 26.36 -13.86
N LYS A 9 -15.45 25.87 -15.09
CA LYS A 9 -14.91 24.54 -15.49
C LYS A 9 -13.40 24.46 -15.38
N ILE A 10 -12.70 25.52 -15.78
CA ILE A 10 -11.24 25.59 -15.73
C ILE A 10 -10.79 25.59 -14.26
N ASP A 11 -11.44 26.39 -13.41
CA ASP A 11 -11.10 26.49 -11.99
C ASP A 11 -11.30 25.13 -11.27
N ILE A 12 -12.43 24.46 -11.48
CA ILE A 12 -12.71 23.12 -10.92
C ILE A 12 -11.66 22.09 -11.37
N LYS A 13 -11.32 22.09 -12.67
CA LYS A 13 -10.33 21.16 -13.21
C LYS A 13 -8.93 21.42 -12.64
N SER A 14 -8.55 22.69 -12.53
CA SER A 14 -7.25 23.07 -11.95
C SER A 14 -7.15 22.63 -10.50
N GLU A 15 -8.20 22.87 -9.71
CA GLU A 15 -8.26 22.43 -8.31
C GLU A 15 -8.15 20.91 -8.21
N HIS A 16 -8.95 20.18 -8.99
CA HIS A 16 -8.90 18.72 -9.04
C HIS A 16 -7.50 18.19 -9.35
N ASP A 17 -6.84 18.72 -10.40
CA ASP A 17 -5.52 18.25 -10.83
C ASP A 17 -4.44 18.52 -9.77
N ASP A 18 -4.55 19.61 -9.01
CA ASP A 18 -3.63 19.93 -7.92
C ASP A 18 -3.83 19.01 -6.71
N TYR A 19 -5.07 18.75 -6.30
CA TYR A 19 -5.35 17.80 -5.21
C TYR A 19 -5.00 16.37 -5.59
N LYS A 20 -5.26 15.96 -6.84
CA LYS A 20 -4.88 14.64 -7.35
C LYS A 20 -3.38 14.39 -7.24
N LYS A 21 -2.55 15.36 -7.63
CA LYS A 21 -1.08 15.25 -7.50
C LYS A 21 -0.63 15.08 -6.05
N ARG A 22 -1.21 15.86 -5.13
CA ARG A 22 -0.90 15.77 -3.69
C ARG A 22 -1.36 14.43 -3.11
N TYR A 23 -2.54 13.96 -3.50
CA TYR A 23 -3.06 12.66 -3.14
C TYR A 23 -2.15 11.52 -3.62
N GLU A 24 -1.77 11.52 -4.90
CA GLU A 24 -0.87 10.51 -5.47
C GLU A 24 0.48 10.48 -4.75
N PHE A 25 1.04 11.65 -4.43
CA PHE A 25 2.27 11.75 -3.66
C PHE A 25 2.12 11.12 -2.27
N LYS A 26 1.11 11.54 -1.49
CA LYS A 26 0.86 11.03 -0.13
C LYS A 26 0.53 9.53 -0.13
N ARG A 27 -0.22 9.03 -1.13
CA ARG A 27 -0.49 7.60 -1.34
C ARG A 27 0.80 6.81 -1.52
N LYS A 28 1.68 7.28 -2.43
CA LYS A 28 2.98 6.63 -2.68
C LYS A 28 3.86 6.65 -1.44
N GLU A 29 3.87 7.74 -0.67
CA GLU A 29 4.59 7.80 0.61
C GLU A 29 4.06 6.80 1.63
N LEU A 30 2.74 6.68 1.78
CA LEU A 30 2.14 5.72 2.71
C LEU A 30 2.53 4.28 2.36
N LYS A 31 2.45 3.92 1.08
CA LYS A 31 2.89 2.60 0.60
C LYS A 31 4.37 2.34 0.84
N ARG A 32 5.24 3.33 0.60
CA ARG A 32 6.68 3.21 0.89
C ARG A 32 6.93 3.01 2.39
N SER A 33 6.19 3.73 3.23
CA SER A 33 6.26 3.56 4.69
C SER A 33 5.84 2.15 5.10
N GLU A 34 4.78 1.61 4.51
CA GLU A 34 4.32 0.26 4.82
C GLU A 34 5.27 -0.83 4.30
N ILE A 35 5.83 -0.71 3.09
CA ILE A 35 6.89 -1.62 2.61
C ILE A 35 8.08 -1.64 3.57
N LYS A 36 8.47 -0.46 4.09
CA LYS A 36 9.52 -0.38 5.10
C LYS A 36 9.14 -1.12 6.38
N ARG A 37 7.90 -1.00 6.85
CA ARG A 37 7.39 -1.77 8.01
C ARG A 37 7.40 -3.27 7.75
N VAL A 38 7.08 -3.73 6.54
CA VAL A 38 7.17 -5.14 6.16
C VAL A 38 8.62 -5.64 6.29
N PHE A 39 9.58 -4.90 5.73
CA PHE A 39 11.00 -5.27 5.82
C PHE A 39 11.53 -5.22 7.25
N ASP A 40 11.17 -4.20 8.02
CA ASP A 40 11.58 -4.05 9.42
C ASP A 40 10.96 -5.17 10.29
N GLY A 41 9.67 -5.49 10.11
CA GLY A 41 9.01 -6.59 10.80
C GLY A 41 9.62 -7.96 10.47
N PHE A 42 10.03 -8.16 9.22
CA PHE A 42 10.79 -9.36 8.83
C PHE A 42 12.15 -9.43 9.55
N LYS A 43 12.91 -8.32 9.63
CA LYS A 43 14.17 -8.29 10.39
C LYS A 43 13.98 -8.58 11.86
N GLU A 44 13.00 -7.92 12.48
CA GLU A 44 12.73 -8.03 13.91
C GLU A 44 12.40 -9.47 14.30
N PHE A 45 11.61 -10.15 13.47
CA PHE A 45 11.30 -11.57 13.64
C PHE A 45 12.57 -12.43 13.76
N PHE A 46 13.50 -12.33 12.80
CA PHE A 46 14.74 -13.14 12.83
C PHE A 46 15.79 -12.62 13.83
N LYS A 47 15.76 -11.33 14.19
CA LYS A 47 16.62 -10.79 15.24
C LYS A 47 16.26 -11.31 16.62
N ALA A 48 14.97 -11.58 16.88
CA ALA A 48 14.51 -12.13 18.14
C ALA A 48 15.14 -13.51 18.44
N ASP A 49 15.38 -14.32 17.40
CA ASP A 49 15.95 -15.68 17.53
C ASP A 49 17.50 -15.73 17.48
N GLY A 50 18.15 -14.65 17.06
CA GLY A 50 19.60 -14.45 17.18
C GLY A 50 20.48 -15.04 16.05
N SER A 51 21.60 -14.33 15.78
CA SER A 51 22.70 -14.69 14.84
C SER A 51 22.38 -14.76 13.34
N PHE A 52 21.23 -14.26 12.88
CA PHE A 52 20.97 -14.09 11.46
C PHE A 52 21.79 -12.93 10.86
N LYS A 53 22.38 -13.16 9.69
CA LYS A 53 22.96 -12.12 8.84
C LYS A 53 21.91 -11.64 7.86
N PHE A 54 21.79 -10.32 7.68
CA PHE A 54 20.83 -9.74 6.75
C PHE A 54 21.54 -9.21 5.51
N LYS A 55 21.05 -9.58 4.33
CA LYS A 55 21.43 -8.96 3.05
C LYS A 55 20.24 -8.20 2.51
N GLU A 56 20.43 -6.91 2.29
CA GLU A 56 19.37 -6.03 1.82
C GLU A 56 19.72 -5.51 0.43
N ASN A 57 18.73 -5.57 -0.46
CA ASN A 57 18.69 -4.85 -1.71
C ASN A 57 17.43 -3.99 -1.70
N GLU A 58 17.29 -3.10 -2.69
CA GLU A 58 16.13 -2.23 -2.82
C GLU A 58 14.80 -2.99 -2.80
N HIS A 59 14.71 -4.15 -3.45
CA HIS A 59 13.48 -4.94 -3.57
C HIS A 59 13.42 -6.17 -2.66
N SER A 60 14.43 -6.43 -1.85
CA SER A 60 14.45 -7.69 -1.11
C SER A 60 15.32 -7.66 0.10
N ILE A 61 14.94 -8.44 1.10
CA ILE A 61 15.75 -8.74 2.26
C ILE A 61 15.90 -10.25 2.42
N ALA A 62 17.13 -10.71 2.62
CA ALA A 62 17.44 -12.09 2.95
C ALA A 62 17.99 -12.20 4.37
N ALA A 63 17.47 -13.14 5.15
CA ALA A 63 17.99 -13.55 6.45
C ALA A 63 18.74 -14.88 6.30
N GLU A 64 20.02 -14.91 6.66
CA GLU A 64 20.93 -16.05 6.49
C GLU A 64 21.41 -16.58 7.86
N TYR A 65 21.30 -17.89 8.09
CA TYR A 65 21.80 -18.58 9.28
C TYR A 65 22.34 -19.98 8.95
N LYS A 66 23.62 -20.24 9.25
CA LYS A 66 24.29 -21.55 9.11
C LYS A 66 23.88 -22.32 7.84
N ASP A 67 24.00 -21.66 6.68
CA ASP A 67 23.69 -22.18 5.33
C ASP A 67 22.20 -22.31 4.98
N HIS A 68 21.30 -21.81 5.82
CA HIS A 68 19.88 -21.62 5.49
C HIS A 68 19.61 -20.14 5.20
N ASP A 69 18.91 -19.87 4.09
CA ASP A 69 18.45 -18.53 3.73
C ASP A 69 16.92 -18.47 3.63
N ILE A 70 16.35 -17.39 4.15
CA ILE A 70 14.96 -17.01 3.95
C ILE A 70 14.97 -15.64 3.30
N LYS A 71 14.36 -15.51 2.12
CA LYS A 71 14.35 -14.28 1.34
C LYS A 71 12.94 -13.74 1.18
N LEU A 72 12.72 -12.52 1.64
CA LEU A 72 11.56 -11.71 1.33
C LEU A 72 11.85 -10.84 0.11
N ASP A 73 10.97 -10.88 -0.88
CA ASP A 73 11.10 -10.19 -2.16
C ASP A 73 9.81 -9.42 -2.47
N MET A 74 9.91 -8.11 -2.72
CA MET A 74 8.82 -7.20 -3.04
C MET A 74 9.25 -6.21 -4.12
N ASP A 75 8.49 -6.19 -5.22
CA ASP A 75 8.66 -5.17 -6.26
C ASP A 75 8.12 -3.82 -5.76
N ILE A 76 9.02 -2.97 -5.25
CA ILE A 76 8.66 -1.67 -4.68
C ILE A 76 8.04 -0.76 -5.74
N TYR A 77 8.57 -0.74 -6.97
CA TYR A 77 8.07 0.15 -8.01
C TYR A 77 6.64 -0.21 -8.39
N LYS A 78 6.39 -1.49 -8.67
CA LYS A 78 5.06 -1.98 -9.03
C LYS A 78 4.04 -1.78 -7.90
N ASN A 79 4.45 -2.02 -6.65
CA ASN A 79 3.58 -1.85 -5.50
C ASN A 79 3.27 -0.37 -5.21
N VAL A 80 4.25 0.52 -5.33
CA VAL A 80 4.07 1.96 -5.08
C VAL A 80 3.24 2.62 -6.18
N ASP A 81 3.46 2.24 -7.45
CA ASP A 81 2.76 2.84 -8.58
C ASP A 81 1.34 2.31 -8.77
N SER A 82 0.97 1.15 -8.21
CA SER A 82 -0.41 0.66 -8.29
C SER A 82 -1.41 1.66 -7.72
N GLU A 83 -2.63 1.68 -8.27
CA GLU A 83 -3.67 2.61 -7.81
C GLU A 83 -4.25 2.20 -6.46
N ASP A 84 -4.39 0.89 -6.24
CA ASP A 84 -4.92 0.31 -5.02
C ASP A 84 -3.92 0.37 -3.87
N PHE A 85 -4.37 0.38 -2.62
CA PHE A 85 -3.49 0.33 -1.44
C PHE A 85 -2.89 -1.05 -1.16
N ASN A 86 -3.09 -2.02 -2.07
CA ASN A 86 -2.60 -3.38 -1.89
C ASN A 86 -1.12 -3.50 -2.26
N LEU A 87 -0.35 -4.20 -1.43
CA LEU A 87 1.05 -4.53 -1.66
C LEU A 87 1.20 -6.05 -1.77
N ASN A 88 2.00 -6.52 -2.72
CA ASN A 88 2.25 -7.94 -2.92
C ASN A 88 3.73 -8.25 -2.70
N GLY A 89 4.00 -9.40 -2.13
CA GLY A 89 5.35 -9.88 -1.88
C GLY A 89 5.44 -11.40 -1.89
N THR A 90 6.67 -11.89 -1.92
CA THR A 90 6.95 -13.32 -1.84
C THR A 90 8.01 -13.59 -0.78
N ILE A 91 7.89 -14.73 -0.10
CA ILE A 91 8.85 -15.23 0.88
C ILE A 91 9.32 -16.58 0.38
N LYS A 92 10.62 -16.70 0.12
CA LYS A 92 11.30 -17.94 -0.24
C LYS A 92 11.94 -18.50 1.02
N THR A 93 11.60 -19.73 1.38
CA THR A 93 12.19 -20.43 2.54
C THR A 93 13.38 -21.29 2.12
N PHE A 94 14.15 -21.75 3.10
CA PHE A 94 15.30 -22.65 2.89
C PHE A 94 14.91 -23.98 2.23
N GLU A 95 13.64 -24.40 2.35
CA GLU A 95 13.09 -25.60 1.71
C GLU A 95 12.75 -25.37 0.22
N LYS A 96 13.05 -24.18 -0.31
CA LYS A 96 12.69 -23.71 -1.66
C LYS A 96 11.18 -23.55 -1.86
N ASN A 97 10.40 -23.52 -0.78
CA ASN A 97 8.98 -23.17 -0.82
C ASN A 97 8.84 -21.65 -1.00
N VAL A 98 7.93 -21.25 -1.87
CA VAL A 98 7.63 -19.84 -2.15
C VAL A 98 6.22 -19.55 -1.67
N TYR A 99 6.11 -18.62 -0.73
CA TYR A 99 4.85 -18.16 -0.18
C TYR A 99 4.56 -16.76 -0.69
N GLU A 100 3.44 -16.60 -1.38
CA GLU A 100 2.95 -15.28 -1.78
C GLU A 100 2.13 -14.68 -0.64
N PHE A 101 2.32 -13.40 -0.36
CA PHE A 101 1.53 -12.66 0.61
C PHE A 101 1.05 -11.34 0.02
N VAL A 102 -0.09 -10.89 0.54
CA VAL A 102 -0.76 -9.65 0.18
C VAL A 102 -0.96 -8.83 1.44
N VAL A 103 -0.63 -7.55 1.36
CA VAL A 103 -0.93 -6.56 2.38
C VAL A 103 -2.07 -5.70 1.84
N GLU A 104 -3.26 -5.82 2.42
CA GLU A 104 -4.47 -5.12 1.99
C GLU A 104 -4.65 -3.83 2.80
N GLY A 105 -4.87 -2.70 2.11
CA GLY A 105 -5.19 -1.43 2.74
C GLY A 105 -6.68 -1.32 3.04
N VAL A 106 -7.06 -1.37 4.32
CA VAL A 106 -8.43 -1.22 4.81
C VAL A 106 -8.68 0.24 5.20
N CYS A 107 -9.62 0.86 4.50
CA CYS A 107 -10.05 2.24 4.73
C CYS A 107 -10.97 2.32 5.96
N ASN A 108 -10.79 3.36 6.78
CA ASN A 108 -11.60 3.63 7.97
C ASN A 108 -13.03 4.13 7.66
N LYS A 109 -13.24 4.73 6.49
CA LYS A 109 -14.55 5.17 6.00
C LYS A 109 -15.07 4.20 4.95
N ASP A 110 -16.35 3.82 5.05
CA ASP A 110 -17.07 3.22 3.93
C ASP A 110 -17.17 4.27 2.82
N LEU A 111 -16.45 4.03 1.73
CA LEU A 111 -16.52 4.88 0.54
C LEU A 111 -17.88 4.65 -0.10
N SER A 112 -18.81 5.57 0.13
CA SER A 112 -20.09 5.60 -0.58
C SER A 112 -19.81 5.60 -2.07
N LEU A 113 -20.33 4.59 -2.78
CA LEU A 113 -20.19 4.52 -4.23
C LEU A 113 -20.88 5.74 -4.84
N MET A 114 -20.16 6.46 -5.71
CA MET A 114 -20.74 7.56 -6.46
C MET A 114 -21.90 7.03 -7.32
N PRO A 115 -23.02 7.76 -7.45
CA PRO A 115 -24.10 7.39 -8.35
C PRO A 115 -23.58 7.17 -9.78
N PRO A 116 -24.01 6.11 -10.49
CA PRO A 116 -23.51 5.79 -11.82
C PRO A 116 -23.78 6.91 -12.85
N ASP A 117 -24.82 7.73 -12.59
CA ASP A 117 -25.28 8.81 -13.46
C ASP A 117 -24.58 10.16 -13.22
N ALA A 118 -23.56 10.22 -12.34
CA ALA A 118 -22.86 11.46 -12.02
C ALA A 118 -22.14 12.04 -13.25
N ASP A 119 -22.30 13.34 -13.46
CA ASP A 119 -21.65 14.04 -14.58
C ASP A 119 -20.13 14.17 -14.37
N THR A 120 -19.39 14.61 -15.39
CA THR A 120 -17.92 14.72 -15.32
C THR A 120 -17.44 15.76 -14.30
N GLN A 121 -18.20 16.83 -14.06
CA GLN A 121 -17.85 17.85 -13.08
C GLN A 121 -18.16 17.39 -11.65
N GLU A 122 -19.30 16.75 -11.43
CA GLU A 122 -19.69 16.13 -10.17
C GLU A 122 -18.69 15.07 -9.76
N ARG A 123 -18.21 14.26 -10.71
CA ARG A 123 -17.10 13.31 -10.51
C ARG A 123 -15.84 14.02 -10.00
N MET A 124 -15.41 15.08 -10.69
CA MET A 124 -14.22 15.85 -10.29
C MET A 124 -14.37 16.47 -8.89
N ILE A 125 -15.54 17.00 -8.55
CA ILE A 125 -15.80 17.61 -7.24
C ILE A 125 -15.75 16.54 -6.14
N TYR A 126 -16.38 15.39 -6.37
CA TYR A 126 -16.36 14.28 -5.42
C TYR A 126 -14.95 13.73 -5.20
N ASP A 127 -14.21 13.49 -6.29
CA ASP A 127 -12.83 13.01 -6.22
C ASP A 127 -11.94 14.03 -5.49
N THR A 128 -12.14 15.32 -5.74
CA THR A 128 -11.42 16.39 -5.03
C THR A 128 -11.71 16.39 -3.53
N ASN A 129 -12.96 16.16 -3.13
CA ASN A 129 -13.31 16.05 -1.71
C ASN A 129 -12.69 14.79 -1.08
N PHE A 130 -12.72 13.66 -1.78
CA PHE A 130 -12.03 12.46 -1.32
C PHE A 130 -10.52 12.67 -1.15
N TYR A 131 -9.88 13.36 -2.11
CA TYR A 131 -8.46 13.71 -2.01
C TYR A 131 -8.19 14.63 -0.82
N LYS A 132 -9.05 15.63 -0.56
CA LYS A 132 -8.97 16.51 0.61
C LYS A 132 -9.07 15.71 1.91
N ASP A 133 -10.12 14.91 2.07
CA ASP A 133 -10.33 14.06 3.25
C ASP A 133 -9.11 13.15 3.53
N PHE A 134 -8.51 12.55 2.49
CA PHE A 134 -7.30 11.73 2.64
C PHE A 134 -6.06 12.56 3.01
N ILE A 135 -5.92 13.75 2.43
CA ILE A 135 -4.78 14.64 2.71
C ILE A 135 -4.88 15.22 4.12
N GLU A 136 -6.07 15.55 4.58
CA GLU A 136 -6.35 16.13 5.91
C GLU A 136 -6.37 15.07 7.02
N GLY A 137 -6.53 13.79 6.65
CA GLY A 137 -6.43 12.66 7.58
C GLY A 137 -7.79 12.14 8.06
N ASP A 138 -8.90 12.61 7.49
CA ASP A 138 -10.22 12.06 7.76
C ASP A 138 -10.38 10.64 7.18
N ILE A 139 -9.66 10.35 6.09
CA ILE A 139 -9.54 9.01 5.51
C ILE A 139 -8.18 8.44 5.88
N GLU A 140 -8.19 7.37 6.67
CA GLU A 140 -7.03 6.63 7.11
C GLU A 140 -7.07 5.20 6.58
N TYR A 141 -5.89 4.71 6.19
CA TYR A 141 -5.72 3.32 5.76
C TYR A 141 -4.92 2.55 6.80
N THR A 142 -5.49 1.43 7.23
CA THR A 142 -4.82 0.42 8.05
C THR A 142 -4.45 -0.76 7.17
N PHE A 143 -3.31 -1.40 7.44
CA PHE A 143 -2.83 -2.49 6.59
C PHE A 143 -3.03 -3.84 7.29
N GLN A 144 -3.60 -4.79 6.56
CA GLN A 144 -3.79 -6.17 7.01
C GLN A 144 -2.99 -7.13 6.14
N TYR A 145 -2.37 -8.11 6.76
CA TYR A 145 -1.44 -9.04 6.12
C TYR A 145 -2.15 -10.37 5.87
N ARG A 146 -2.02 -10.95 4.68
CA ARG A 146 -2.65 -12.22 4.32
C ARG A 146 -1.70 -13.08 3.49
N ILE A 147 -1.64 -14.37 3.79
CA ILE A 147 -0.97 -15.35 2.94
C ILE A 147 -1.92 -15.71 1.79
N ALA A 148 -1.44 -15.67 0.54
CA ALA A 148 -2.23 -16.03 -0.61
C ALA A 148 -2.80 -17.46 -0.46
N GLY A 149 -4.11 -17.62 -0.63
CA GLY A 149 -4.81 -18.89 -0.42
C GLY A 149 -5.28 -19.16 1.01
N SER A 150 -4.88 -18.33 2.00
CA SER A 150 -5.42 -18.39 3.37
C SER A 150 -6.49 -17.33 3.59
N LYS A 151 -7.53 -17.66 4.37
CA LYS A 151 -8.57 -16.69 4.79
C LYS A 151 -8.17 -15.88 6.03
N LYS A 152 -7.04 -16.20 6.65
CA LYS A 152 -6.58 -15.51 7.87
C LYS A 152 -5.94 -14.18 7.52
N ALA A 153 -6.34 -13.14 8.24
CA ALA A 153 -5.69 -11.83 8.22
C ALA A 153 -4.87 -11.65 9.49
N TYR A 154 -3.69 -11.07 9.37
CA TYR A 154 -2.74 -10.81 10.43
C TYR A 154 -2.51 -9.30 10.55
N ILE A 155 -2.14 -8.84 11.74
CA ILE A 155 -1.98 -7.40 12.03
C ILE A 155 -0.52 -6.96 11.79
N SER A 156 0.41 -7.92 11.76
CA SER A 156 1.82 -7.66 11.52
C SER A 156 2.50 -8.75 10.70
N MET A 157 3.63 -8.38 10.10
CA MET A 157 4.52 -9.32 9.41
C MET A 157 5.00 -10.46 10.34
N GLY A 158 5.29 -10.15 11.60
CA GLY A 158 5.75 -11.15 12.58
C GLY A 158 4.68 -12.21 12.88
N GLU A 159 3.42 -11.80 13.06
CA GLU A 159 2.32 -12.75 13.24
C GLU A 159 2.11 -13.63 12.01
N MET A 160 2.24 -13.06 10.81
CA MET A 160 2.14 -13.81 9.57
C MET A 160 3.26 -14.85 9.46
N LEU A 161 4.50 -14.48 9.78
CA LEU A 161 5.66 -15.38 9.76
C LEU A 161 5.55 -16.50 10.81
N LEU A 162 4.96 -16.24 11.98
CA LEU A 162 4.68 -17.26 12.99
C LEU A 162 3.63 -18.29 12.55
N ALA A 163 2.73 -17.90 11.64
CA ALA A 163 1.62 -18.70 11.19
C ALA A 163 1.90 -19.47 9.88
N MET A 164 3.04 -19.21 9.25
CA MET A 164 3.57 -19.97 8.10
C MET A 164 4.18 -21.29 8.55
#